data_AF-A0A9P6RZ15-F1
#
_entry.id   AF-A0A9P6RZ15-F1
#
_cell.length_a   1.000
_cell.length_b   1.000
_cell.length_c   1.000
_cell.angle_alpha   90.00
_cell.angle_beta   90.00
_cell.angle_gamma   90.00
#
_symmetry.space_group_name_H-M   'P 1'
#
loop_
_entity.id
_entity.type
_entity.pdbx_description
1 polymer ?
#
loop_
_entity_poly.entity_id
_entity_poly.type
_entity_poly.pdbx_seq_one_letter_code
_entity_poly.pdbx_strand_id
1 'polypeptide(L)'
;MLAKATCIALHTLVTILSIRPPRSSTTKEKADKVKDEGLFSLIMINTMPRVGETAAVVAAALHILLMSRGVISGQLRTWQVLTTVSGVMGYLLRSWAFKTLDRFFTYSLTIRPGHRLVQDGPYKYLLHPSYTGLMLTGIPYVFSLAYEGYWTDVVKPFMPLPVPGLLLSLGGLAICYGLTLFRVQGEEKMLSQHFGSEWKTYASQRWRFIPFVL
;
A
#
# COMPACT_ATOMS: atom_id res chain seq x y z
N MET A 1 -16.56 12.13 -19.00
CA MET A 1 -15.09 12.22 -19.13
C MET A 1 -14.44 12.89 -17.92
N LEU A 2 -14.73 14.17 -17.64
CA LEU A 2 -14.07 14.90 -16.54
C LEU A 2 -14.21 14.23 -15.16
N ALA A 3 -15.40 13.77 -14.80
CA ALA A 3 -15.63 13.10 -13.50
C ALA A 3 -14.75 11.85 -13.32
N LYS A 4 -14.63 11.02 -14.37
CA LYS A 4 -13.80 9.82 -14.35
C LYS A 4 -12.31 10.14 -14.30
N ALA A 5 -11.85 11.12 -15.08
CA ALA A 5 -10.47 11.60 -15.01
C ALA A 5 -10.13 12.13 -13.60
N THR A 6 -11.09 12.80 -12.95
CA THR A 6 -10.94 13.28 -11.57
C THR A 6 -10.82 12.13 -10.58
N CYS A 7 -11.66 11.09 -10.69
CA CYS A 7 -11.56 9.88 -9.87
C CYS A 7 -10.20 9.18 -10.03
N ILE A 8 -9.75 8.99 -11.26
CA ILE A 8 -8.44 8.37 -11.55
C ILE A 8 -7.33 9.23 -10.93
N ALA A 9 -7.29 10.53 -11.21
CA ALA A 9 -6.27 11.43 -10.70
C ALA A 9 -6.25 11.48 -9.16
N LEU A 10 -7.42 11.53 -8.52
CA LEU A 10 -7.54 11.50 -7.06
C LEU A 10 -7.02 10.18 -6.48
N HIS A 11 -7.42 9.04 -7.06
CA HIS A 11 -6.97 7.73 -6.59
C HIS A 11 -5.46 7.57 -6.78
N THR A 12 -4.91 8.02 -7.92
CA THR A 12 -3.46 8.05 -8.16
C THR A 12 -2.75 8.90 -7.11
N LEU A 13 -3.27 10.10 -6.82
CA LEU A 13 -2.70 11.02 -5.83
C LEU A 13 -2.67 10.38 -4.44
N VAL A 14 -3.79 9.85 -3.95
CA VAL A 14 -3.82 9.21 -2.62
C VAL A 14 -2.95 7.96 -2.56
N THR A 15 -2.83 7.22 -3.66
CA THR A 15 -1.90 6.08 -3.76
C THR A 15 -0.46 6.53 -3.59
N ILE A 16 -0.02 7.56 -4.33
CA ILE A 16 1.32 8.14 -4.21
C ILE A 16 1.57 8.64 -2.78
N LEU A 17 0.65 9.44 -2.25
CA LEU A 17 0.77 9.99 -0.88
C LEU A 17 0.83 8.89 0.19
N SER A 18 0.14 7.77 -0.02
CA SER A 18 0.15 6.64 0.92
C SER A 18 1.52 5.92 0.97
N ILE A 19 2.27 5.90 -0.12
CA ILE A 19 3.55 5.19 -0.21
C ILE A 19 4.70 6.06 0.33
N ARG A 20 4.52 7.38 0.36
CA ARG A 20 5.54 8.31 0.86
C ARG A 20 5.79 8.14 2.36
N PRO A 21 7.06 8.08 2.79
CA PRO A 21 7.39 7.99 4.20
C PRO A 21 6.97 9.26 4.97
N PRO A 22 6.43 9.14 6.19
CA PRO A 22 6.19 10.28 7.06
C PRO A 22 7.51 10.91 7.50
N ARG A 23 7.49 12.22 7.80
CA ARG A 23 8.70 12.97 8.20
C ARG A 23 9.43 12.37 9.40
N SER A 24 8.73 11.70 10.31
CA SER A 24 9.35 11.07 11.49
C SER A 24 10.35 9.96 11.11
N SER A 25 10.20 9.32 9.95
CA SER A 25 11.07 8.24 9.50
C SER A 25 12.44 8.70 9.02
N THR A 26 12.63 9.99 8.73
CA THR A 26 13.92 10.55 8.26
C THR A 26 14.77 11.09 9.41
N THR A 27 14.25 11.09 10.63
CA THR A 27 14.95 11.55 11.83
C THR A 27 16.13 10.61 12.12
N LYS A 28 17.36 11.13 12.07
CA LYS A 28 18.61 10.41 12.33
C LYS A 28 18.82 10.18 13.84
N GLU A 29 17.95 9.38 14.43
CA GLU A 29 18.14 8.92 15.81
C GLU A 29 18.97 7.63 15.80
N LYS A 30 19.87 7.45 16.79
CA LYS A 30 20.61 6.18 16.94
C LYS A 30 19.58 5.08 17.17
N ALA A 31 19.55 4.09 16.30
CA ALA A 31 18.53 3.07 16.31
C ALA A 31 19.16 1.72 15.96
N ASP A 32 18.79 0.68 16.69
CA ASP A 32 19.35 -0.66 16.50
C ASP A 32 18.65 -1.30 15.31
N LYS A 33 19.34 -1.29 14.16
CA LYS A 33 18.86 -1.94 12.94
C LYS A 33 18.98 -3.45 13.08
N VAL A 34 17.93 -4.16 12.68
CA VAL A 34 17.94 -5.62 12.55
C VAL A 34 18.99 -6.01 11.48
N LYS A 35 19.92 -6.91 11.82
CA LYS A 35 21.11 -7.25 11.02
C LYS A 35 20.83 -7.85 9.63
N ASP A 36 19.65 -8.42 9.38
CA ASP A 36 19.35 -9.20 8.15
C ASP A 36 18.65 -8.41 7.02
N GLU A 37 18.61 -7.08 7.09
CA GLU A 37 17.79 -6.28 6.17
C GLU A 37 18.43 -5.92 4.82
N GLY A 38 19.74 -6.12 4.64
CA GLY A 38 20.58 -5.44 3.64
C GLY A 38 19.92 -5.14 2.27
N LEU A 39 19.73 -6.18 1.44
CA LEU A 39 19.25 -6.00 0.07
C LEU A 39 17.72 -5.86 -0.03
N PHE A 40 16.99 -6.67 0.73
CA PHE A 40 15.52 -6.69 0.70
C PHE A 40 14.93 -5.36 1.18
N SER A 41 15.44 -4.84 2.29
CA SER A 41 15.03 -3.54 2.84
C SER A 41 15.43 -2.42 1.89
N LEU A 42 16.63 -2.43 1.31
CA LEU A 42 17.01 -1.42 0.32
C LEU A 42 16.03 -1.35 -0.85
N ILE A 43 15.65 -2.50 -1.42
CA ILE A 43 14.69 -2.58 -2.52
C ILE A 43 13.29 -2.11 -2.07
N MET A 44 12.78 -2.61 -0.94
CA MET A 44 11.43 -2.30 -0.45
C MET A 44 11.27 -0.85 0.02
N ILE A 45 12.32 -0.23 0.53
CA ILE A 45 12.29 1.10 1.13
C ILE A 45 12.59 2.19 0.11
N ASN A 46 13.57 1.98 -0.77
CA ASN A 46 14.01 3.04 -1.68
C ASN A 46 13.53 2.84 -3.12
N THR A 47 13.53 1.60 -3.61
CA THR A 47 13.27 1.33 -5.02
C THR A 47 11.79 1.12 -5.30
N MET A 48 11.12 0.24 -4.54
CA MET A 48 9.73 -0.13 -4.77
C MET A 48 8.77 1.06 -4.69
N PRO A 49 8.90 2.01 -3.73
CA PRO A 49 8.08 3.21 -3.71
C PRO A 49 8.18 4.04 -4.98
N ARG A 50 9.40 4.30 -5.46
CA ARG A 50 9.65 5.14 -6.63
C ARG A 50 9.14 4.50 -7.91
N VAL A 51 9.36 3.18 -8.04
CA VAL A 51 8.83 2.39 -9.17
C VAL A 51 7.31 2.40 -9.13
N GLY A 52 6.69 2.19 -7.96
CA GLY A 52 5.25 2.21 -7.77
C GLY A 52 4.62 3.57 -8.09
N GLU A 53 5.22 4.67 -7.59
CA GLU A 53 4.80 6.04 -7.91
C GLU A 53 4.85 6.30 -9.42
N THR A 54 5.98 5.99 -10.05
CA THR A 54 6.17 6.20 -11.49
C THR A 54 5.16 5.37 -12.31
N ALA A 55 5.00 4.09 -11.98
CA ALA A 55 4.06 3.21 -12.64
C ALA A 55 2.61 3.70 -12.47
N ALA A 56 2.24 4.18 -11.29
CA ALA A 56 0.90 4.72 -11.03
C ALA A 56 0.61 5.98 -11.85
N VAL A 57 1.57 6.91 -11.95
CA VAL A 57 1.44 8.12 -12.77
C VAL A 57 1.33 7.78 -14.25
N VAL A 58 2.22 6.91 -14.76
CA VAL A 58 2.21 6.50 -16.17
C VAL A 58 0.89 5.81 -16.52
N ALA A 59 0.43 4.88 -15.69
CA ALA A 59 -0.82 4.17 -15.93
C ALA A 59 -2.03 5.13 -15.92
N ALA A 60 -2.08 6.07 -14.98
CA ALA A 60 -3.14 7.08 -14.91
C ALA A 60 -3.14 8.02 -16.12
N ALA A 61 -1.97 8.55 -16.48
CA ALA A 61 -1.80 9.44 -17.63
C ALA A 61 -2.20 8.73 -18.94
N LEU A 62 -1.78 7.48 -19.11
CA LEU A 62 -2.12 6.69 -20.28
C LEU A 62 -3.62 6.37 -20.32
N HIS A 63 -4.23 6.02 -19.18
CA HIS A 63 -5.66 5.81 -19.11
C HIS A 63 -6.46 7.07 -19.49
N ILE A 64 -6.03 8.25 -19.02
CA ILE A 64 -6.67 9.52 -19.38
C ILE A 64 -6.47 9.84 -20.87
N LEU A 65 -5.28 9.58 -21.41
CA LEU A 65 -5.00 9.76 -22.83
C LEU A 65 -5.91 8.87 -23.70
N LEU A 66 -6.06 7.59 -23.35
CA LEU A 66 -6.89 6.65 -24.11
C LEU A 66 -8.37 7.00 -24.03
N MET A 67 -8.84 7.52 -22.88
CA MET A 67 -10.18 8.09 -22.78
C MET A 67 -10.35 9.30 -23.70
N SER A 68 -9.35 10.21 -23.75
CA SER A 68 -9.40 11.40 -24.61
C SER A 68 -9.41 11.06 -26.11
N ARG A 69 -8.84 9.90 -26.48
CA ARG A 69 -8.79 9.36 -27.84
C ARG A 69 -10.02 8.50 -28.19
N GLY A 70 -10.94 8.29 -27.25
CA GLY A 70 -12.12 7.45 -27.46
C GLY A 70 -11.84 5.94 -27.51
N VAL A 71 -10.63 5.51 -27.15
CA VAL A 71 -10.25 4.08 -27.11
C VAL A 71 -10.92 3.39 -25.92
N ILE A 72 -10.88 4.05 -24.75
CA ILE A 72 -11.54 3.58 -23.52
C ILE A 72 -12.73 4.50 -23.22
N SER A 73 -13.84 3.93 -22.73
CA SER A 73 -15.02 4.71 -22.35
C SER A 73 -14.68 5.77 -21.30
N GLY A 74 -15.08 7.03 -21.56
CA GLY A 74 -14.97 8.12 -20.60
C GLY A 74 -16.13 8.22 -19.61
N GLN A 75 -17.05 7.24 -19.60
CA GLN A 75 -18.18 7.19 -18.67
C GLN A 75 -17.74 6.66 -17.30
N LEU A 76 -18.10 7.40 -16.24
CA LEU A 76 -17.84 6.99 -14.87
C LEU A 76 -18.84 5.92 -14.45
N ARG A 77 -18.33 4.81 -13.91
CA ARG A 77 -19.14 3.72 -13.36
C ARG A 77 -19.15 3.79 -11.84
N THR A 78 -20.24 3.34 -11.21
CA THR A 78 -20.41 3.37 -9.74
C THR A 78 -19.25 2.68 -9.01
N TRP A 79 -18.77 1.54 -9.53
CA TRP A 79 -17.67 0.82 -8.91
C TRP A 79 -16.35 1.63 -8.89
N GLN A 80 -16.14 2.56 -9.84
CA GLN A 80 -14.97 3.44 -9.86
C GLN A 80 -15.02 4.50 -8.76
N VAL A 81 -16.22 4.94 -8.42
CA VAL A 81 -16.43 5.79 -7.26
C VAL A 81 -16.09 5.01 -6.00
N LEU A 82 -16.55 3.76 -5.89
CA LEU A 82 -16.25 2.89 -4.75
C LEU A 82 -14.74 2.60 -4.60
N THR A 83 -14.02 2.36 -5.70
CA THR A 83 -12.56 2.16 -5.66
C THR A 83 -11.85 3.42 -5.19
N THR A 84 -12.27 4.59 -5.69
CA THR A 84 -11.72 5.90 -5.28
C THR A 84 -11.97 6.17 -3.81
N VAL A 85 -13.20 5.95 -3.33
CA VAL A 85 -13.57 6.11 -1.92
C VAL A 85 -12.75 5.16 -1.03
N SER A 86 -12.61 3.89 -1.41
CA SER A 86 -11.73 2.95 -0.70
C SER A 86 -10.29 3.45 -0.64
N GLY A 87 -9.78 4.01 -1.74
CA GLY A 87 -8.43 4.56 -1.78
C GLY A 87 -8.23 5.76 -0.86
N VAL A 88 -9.20 6.66 -0.79
CA VAL A 88 -9.19 7.78 0.16
C VAL A 88 -9.22 7.25 1.60
N MET A 89 -10.11 6.30 1.91
CA MET A 89 -10.21 5.72 3.26
C MET A 89 -8.92 4.98 3.66
N GLY A 90 -8.31 4.25 2.73
CA GLY A 90 -7.03 3.58 2.93
C GLY A 90 -5.90 4.56 3.24
N TYR A 91 -5.81 5.65 2.48
CA TYR A 91 -4.84 6.72 2.74
C TYR A 91 -5.07 7.39 4.10
N LEU A 92 -6.32 7.67 4.48
CA LEU A 92 -6.64 8.27 5.78
C LEU A 92 -6.27 7.35 6.94
N LEU A 93 -6.60 6.05 6.85
CA LEU A 93 -6.23 5.05 7.86
C LEU A 93 -4.71 4.97 8.02
N ARG A 94 -3.98 4.95 6.90
CA ARG A 94 -2.52 4.89 6.90
C ARG A 94 -1.89 6.16 7.49
N SER A 95 -2.43 7.32 7.13
CA SER A 95 -2.01 8.61 7.70
C SER A 95 -2.25 8.68 9.21
N TRP A 96 -3.38 8.13 9.68
CA TRP A 96 -3.69 8.01 11.10
C TRP A 96 -2.71 7.08 11.82
N ALA A 97 -2.37 5.94 11.23
CA ALA A 97 -1.38 5.01 11.76
C ALA A 97 0.00 5.68 11.89
N PHE A 98 0.48 6.36 10.85
CA PHE A 98 1.73 7.09 10.88
C PHE A 98 1.76 8.18 11.96
N LYS A 99 0.69 8.98 12.05
CA LYS A 99 0.57 10.02 13.07
C LYS A 99 0.54 9.44 14.49
N THR A 100 -0.04 8.27 14.67
CA THR A 100 -0.15 7.63 15.99
C THR A 100 1.17 7.01 16.45
N LEU A 101 1.94 6.41 15.54
CA LEU A 101 3.29 5.94 15.85
C LEU A 101 4.28 7.09 16.05
N ASP A 102 4.08 8.19 15.31
CA ASP A 102 4.89 9.41 15.37
C ASP A 102 6.40 9.10 15.35
N ARG A 103 7.13 9.39 16.43
CA ARG A 103 8.58 9.15 16.53
C ARG A 103 8.98 7.69 16.42
N PHE A 104 8.10 6.75 16.79
CA PHE A 104 8.39 5.31 16.74
C PHE A 104 8.26 4.72 15.34
N PHE A 105 7.67 5.46 14.39
CA PHE A 105 7.60 5.00 13.02
C PHE A 105 8.99 4.96 12.38
N THR A 106 9.34 3.79 11.86
CA THR A 106 10.52 3.59 11.02
C THR A 106 10.14 2.79 9.79
N TYR A 107 10.62 3.25 8.63
CA TYR A 107 10.41 2.51 7.40
C TYR A 107 11.32 1.26 7.33
N SER A 108 12.42 1.21 8.09
CA SER A 108 13.20 -0.01 8.35
C SER A 108 12.72 -0.69 9.63
N LEU A 109 12.84 -2.02 9.75
CA LEU A 109 12.56 -2.70 11.02
C LEU A 109 13.64 -2.32 12.02
N THR A 110 13.28 -1.51 13.00
CA THR A 110 14.24 -0.86 13.87
C THR A 110 13.61 -0.54 15.23
N ILE A 111 14.35 -0.81 16.29
CA ILE A 111 13.99 -0.37 17.65
C ILE A 111 14.69 0.96 17.94
N ARG A 112 13.92 1.92 18.46
CA ARG A 112 14.42 3.24 18.86
C ARG A 112 14.62 3.30 20.37
N PRO A 113 15.45 4.21 20.88
CA PRO A 113 15.58 4.42 22.32
C PRO A 113 14.21 4.73 22.95
N GLY A 114 13.85 3.99 24.00
CA GLY A 114 12.54 4.11 24.66
C GLY A 114 11.35 3.73 23.76
N HIS A 115 11.55 2.78 22.82
CA HIS A 115 10.45 2.20 22.04
C HIS A 115 9.42 1.59 23.01
N ARG A 116 8.14 1.88 22.77
CA ARG A 116 7.02 1.28 23.50
C ARG A 116 6.00 0.75 22.52
N LEU A 117 5.22 -0.24 22.94
CA LEU A 117 4.07 -0.69 22.16
C LEU A 117 3.01 0.41 22.15
N VAL A 118 2.80 1.01 20.98
CA VAL A 118 1.77 2.03 20.78
C VAL A 118 0.42 1.32 20.65
N GLN A 119 -0.49 1.60 21.59
CA GLN A 119 -1.81 0.98 21.64
C GLN A 119 -2.94 1.98 21.38
N ASP A 120 -2.61 3.19 20.91
CA ASP A 120 -3.56 4.27 20.68
C ASP A 120 -4.08 4.30 19.24
N GLY A 121 -5.08 5.15 18.99
CA GLY A 121 -5.61 5.38 17.65
C GLY A 121 -6.05 4.08 16.95
N PRO A 122 -5.61 3.80 15.71
CA PRO A 122 -6.03 2.61 14.98
C PRO A 122 -5.39 1.32 15.53
N TYR A 123 -4.33 1.44 16.32
CA TYR A 123 -3.65 0.31 16.99
C TYR A 123 -4.47 -0.28 18.16
N LYS A 124 -5.58 0.36 18.53
CA LYS A 124 -6.58 -0.24 19.44
C LYS A 124 -7.28 -1.46 18.83
N TYR A 125 -7.40 -1.48 17.51
CA TYR A 125 -8.20 -2.48 16.79
C TYR A 125 -7.34 -3.39 15.93
N LEU A 126 -6.32 -2.83 15.27
CA LEU A 126 -5.50 -3.54 14.30
C LEU A 126 -4.04 -3.60 14.75
N LEU A 127 -3.37 -4.72 14.50
CA LEU A 127 -1.92 -4.81 14.65
C LEU A 127 -1.19 -3.99 13.58
N HIS A 128 -1.72 -4.01 12.36
CA HIS A 128 -1.04 -3.50 11.17
C HIS A 128 -1.90 -2.49 10.37
N PRO A 129 -2.49 -1.45 11.01
CA PRO A 129 -3.44 -0.54 10.34
C PRO A 129 -2.84 0.19 9.13
N SER A 130 -1.55 0.47 9.16
CA SER A 130 -0.82 1.07 8.04
C SER A 130 -0.80 0.17 6.80
N TYR A 131 -0.63 -1.14 6.98
CA TYR A 131 -0.66 -2.12 5.90
C TYR A 131 -2.10 -2.36 5.41
N THR A 132 -3.09 -2.36 6.31
CA THR A 132 -4.51 -2.35 5.92
C THR A 132 -4.85 -1.16 5.03
N GLY A 133 -4.40 0.05 5.40
CA GLY A 133 -4.59 1.25 4.60
C GLY A 133 -3.92 1.16 3.21
N LEU A 134 -2.73 0.53 3.14
CA LEU A 134 -2.05 0.26 1.88
C LEU A 134 -2.86 -0.68 0.98
N MET A 135 -3.43 -1.75 1.54
CA MET A 135 -4.27 -2.70 0.80
C MET A 135 -5.57 -2.06 0.30
N LEU A 136 -6.25 -1.27 1.14
CA LEU A 136 -7.46 -0.52 0.79
C LEU A 136 -7.22 0.50 -0.34
N THR A 137 -5.97 0.97 -0.47
CA THR A 137 -5.57 1.89 -1.52
C THR A 137 -5.17 1.19 -2.80
N GLY A 138 -4.28 0.20 -2.71
CA GLY A 138 -3.65 -0.44 -3.85
C GLY A 138 -4.53 -1.46 -4.59
N ILE A 139 -5.25 -2.34 -3.86
CA ILE A 139 -6.05 -3.41 -4.50
C ILE A 139 -7.15 -2.82 -5.39
N PRO A 140 -7.98 -1.86 -4.93
CA PRO A 140 -9.03 -1.29 -5.75
C PRO A 140 -8.47 -0.44 -6.91
N TYR A 141 -7.30 0.17 -6.73
CA TYR A 141 -6.63 0.94 -7.78
C TYR A 141 -6.21 0.05 -8.95
N VAL A 142 -5.51 -1.05 -8.66
CA VAL A 142 -5.09 -2.02 -9.67
C VAL A 142 -6.30 -2.63 -10.36
N PHE A 143 -7.34 -2.99 -9.61
CA PHE A 143 -8.60 -3.49 -10.17
C PHE A 143 -9.21 -2.47 -11.15
N SER A 144 -9.26 -1.20 -10.76
CA SER A 144 -9.85 -0.14 -11.58
C SER A 144 -9.12 0.08 -12.90
N LEU A 145 -7.79 0.00 -12.89
CA LEU A 145 -6.99 0.15 -14.10
C LEU A 145 -7.04 -1.10 -14.99
N ALA A 146 -7.04 -2.30 -14.39
CA ALA A 146 -7.00 -3.56 -15.11
C ALA A 146 -8.31 -3.88 -15.85
N TYR A 147 -9.45 -3.50 -15.28
CA TYR A 147 -10.77 -3.90 -15.79
C TYR A 147 -11.20 -3.13 -17.05
N GLU A 148 -10.70 -1.91 -17.29
CA GLU A 148 -11.21 -1.01 -18.34
C GLU A 148 -10.45 -1.07 -19.67
N GLY A 149 -10.06 -2.26 -20.10
CA GLY A 149 -9.44 -2.43 -21.42
C GLY A 149 -7.99 -1.97 -21.50
N TYR A 150 -7.39 -1.49 -20.40
CA TYR A 150 -5.95 -1.21 -20.35
C TYR A 150 -5.13 -2.42 -20.81
N TRP A 151 -5.53 -3.64 -20.41
CA TRP A 151 -4.87 -4.83 -20.92
C TRP A 151 -5.06 -5.06 -22.42
N THR A 152 -6.28 -4.94 -22.92
CA THR A 152 -6.62 -5.26 -24.32
C THR A 152 -6.05 -4.23 -25.28
N ASP A 153 -6.05 -2.97 -24.89
CA ASP A 153 -5.82 -1.82 -25.77
C ASP A 153 -4.41 -1.24 -25.59
N VAL A 154 -3.79 -1.45 -24.42
CA VAL A 154 -2.42 -0.99 -24.14
C VAL A 154 -1.42 -2.12 -24.10
N VAL A 155 -1.65 -3.15 -23.28
CA VAL A 155 -0.58 -4.12 -23.00
C VAL A 155 -0.49 -5.20 -24.08
N LYS A 156 -1.63 -5.72 -24.53
CA LYS A 156 -1.70 -6.80 -25.53
C LYS A 156 -0.95 -6.48 -26.84
N PRO A 157 -0.98 -5.25 -27.39
CA PRO A 157 -0.19 -4.90 -28.58
C PRO A 157 1.34 -5.01 -28.40
N PHE A 158 1.88 -4.74 -27.22
CA PHE A 158 3.32 -4.81 -26.95
C PHE A 158 3.76 -6.13 -26.32
N MET A 159 2.83 -6.84 -25.69
CA MET A 159 3.07 -8.10 -24.98
C MET A 159 1.87 -9.03 -25.22
N PRO A 160 1.82 -9.71 -26.38
CA PRO A 160 0.72 -10.58 -26.77
C PRO A 160 0.81 -11.93 -26.04
N LEU A 161 0.71 -11.90 -24.71
CA LEU A 161 0.65 -13.10 -23.89
C LEU A 161 -0.74 -13.74 -24.00
N PRO A 162 -0.84 -15.08 -24.00
CA PRO A 162 -2.12 -15.80 -23.98
C PRO A 162 -2.79 -15.77 -22.60
N VAL A 163 -2.52 -14.74 -21.79
CA VAL A 163 -2.99 -14.62 -20.41
C VAL A 163 -3.94 -13.41 -20.33
N PRO A 164 -5.17 -13.58 -19.79
CA PRO A 164 -6.05 -12.45 -19.50
C PRO A 164 -5.37 -11.44 -18.58
N GLY A 165 -5.46 -10.15 -18.89
CA GLY A 165 -4.82 -9.09 -18.10
C GLY A 165 -5.26 -9.02 -16.65
N LEU A 166 -6.48 -9.47 -16.38
CA LEU A 166 -6.97 -9.66 -15.03
C LEU A 166 -6.07 -10.64 -14.26
N LEU A 167 -5.67 -11.76 -14.85
CA LEU A 167 -4.79 -12.75 -14.18
C LEU A 167 -3.40 -12.19 -13.92
N LEU A 168 -2.84 -11.39 -14.83
CA LEU A 168 -1.54 -10.74 -14.60
C LEU A 168 -1.63 -9.65 -13.53
N SER A 169 -2.74 -8.92 -13.49
CA SER A 169 -3.01 -7.93 -12.44
C SER A 169 -3.18 -8.61 -11.08
N LEU A 170 -3.87 -9.76 -11.04
CA LEU A 170 -3.99 -10.59 -9.85
C LEU A 170 -2.64 -11.19 -9.42
N GLY A 171 -1.81 -11.62 -10.36
CA GLY A 171 -0.45 -12.08 -10.09
C GLY A 171 0.42 -10.98 -9.49
N GLY A 172 0.39 -9.76 -10.06
CA GLY A 172 1.06 -8.59 -9.50
C GLY A 172 0.56 -8.24 -8.10
N LEU A 173 -0.76 -8.28 -7.87
CA LEU A 173 -1.35 -8.09 -6.54
C LEU A 173 -0.90 -9.18 -5.54
N ALA A 174 -0.84 -10.44 -5.96
CA ALA A 174 -0.39 -11.54 -5.13
C ALA A 174 1.08 -11.39 -4.72
N ILE A 175 1.94 -10.94 -5.64
CA ILE A 175 3.35 -10.62 -5.33
C ILE A 175 3.43 -9.49 -4.31
N CYS A 176 2.74 -8.37 -4.55
CA CYS A 176 2.73 -7.23 -3.62
C CYS A 176 2.20 -7.62 -2.23
N TYR A 177 1.17 -8.45 -2.18
CA TYR A 177 0.60 -8.96 -0.94
C TYR A 177 1.57 -9.90 -0.23
N GLY A 178 2.21 -10.84 -0.95
CA GLY A 178 3.22 -11.74 -0.41
C GLY A 178 4.41 -11.00 0.19
N LEU A 179 4.92 -9.97 -0.48
CA LEU A 179 5.99 -9.11 0.03
C LEU A 179 5.57 -8.36 1.30
N THR A 180 4.32 -7.91 1.36
CA THR A 180 3.75 -7.25 2.54
C THR A 180 3.66 -8.22 3.73
N LEU A 181 3.18 -9.45 3.50
CA LEU A 181 3.11 -10.47 4.53
C LEU A 181 4.50 -10.88 5.04
N PHE A 182 5.46 -11.07 4.14
CA PHE A 182 6.84 -11.37 4.52
C PHE A 182 7.42 -10.27 5.42
N ARG A 183 7.18 -9.01 5.07
CA ARG A 183 7.60 -7.86 5.87
C ARG A 183 6.93 -7.81 7.23
N VAL A 184 5.61 -8.05 7.29
CA VAL A 184 4.85 -8.11 8.54
C VAL A 184 5.39 -9.21 9.46
N GLN A 185 5.71 -10.40 8.93
CA GLN A 185 6.33 -11.47 9.72
C GLN A 185 7.67 -11.05 10.33
N GLY A 186 8.50 -10.33 9.56
CA GLY A 186 9.74 -9.75 10.07
C GLY A 186 9.49 -8.74 11.20
N GLU A 187 8.48 -7.88 11.05
CA GLU A 187 8.07 -6.90 12.04
C GLU A 187 7.58 -7.54 13.34
N GLU A 188 6.67 -8.50 13.24
CA GLU A 188 6.13 -9.21 14.42
C GLU A 188 7.21 -10.04 15.12
N LYS A 189 8.16 -10.64 14.38
CA LYS A 189 9.30 -11.35 14.96
C LYS A 189 10.18 -10.39 15.77
N MET A 190 10.48 -9.22 15.21
CA MET A 190 11.27 -8.19 15.88
C MET A 190 10.56 -7.66 17.14
N LEU A 191 9.26 -7.36 17.05
CA LEU A 191 8.45 -6.89 18.18
C LEU A 191 8.32 -7.97 19.26
N SER A 192 8.13 -9.24 18.89
CA SER A 192 8.09 -10.38 19.81
C SER A 192 9.42 -10.58 20.53
N GLN A 193 10.55 -10.44 19.83
CA GLN A 193 11.88 -10.52 20.43
C GLN A 193 12.17 -9.38 21.39
N HIS A 194 11.70 -8.17 21.09
CA HIS A 194 11.95 -7.00 21.92
C HIS A 194 11.02 -6.89 23.13
N PHE A 195 9.71 -7.10 22.95
CA PHE A 195 8.68 -6.91 23.98
C PHE A 195 8.20 -8.21 24.64
N GLY A 196 8.56 -9.39 24.11
CA GLY A 196 8.28 -10.68 24.73
C GLY A 196 6.78 -10.95 24.99
N SER A 197 6.42 -11.13 26.26
CA SER A 197 5.03 -11.44 26.67
C SER A 197 4.08 -10.27 26.44
N GLU A 198 4.54 -9.02 26.55
CA GLU A 198 3.73 -7.83 26.32
C GLU A 198 3.19 -7.82 24.88
N TRP A 199 4.06 -8.14 23.90
CA TRP A 199 3.66 -8.28 22.51
C TRP A 199 2.64 -9.40 22.30
N LYS A 200 2.82 -10.57 22.95
CA LYS A 200 1.88 -11.69 22.81
C LYS A 200 0.48 -11.35 23.30
N THR A 201 0.38 -10.72 24.47
CA THR A 201 -0.90 -10.25 25.02
C THR A 201 -1.51 -9.15 24.14
N TYR A 202 -0.69 -8.23 23.66
CA TYR A 202 -1.13 -7.18 22.76
C TYR A 202 -1.69 -7.74 21.44
N ALA A 203 -0.99 -8.69 20.83
CA ALA A 203 -1.35 -9.31 19.56
C ALA A 203 -2.59 -10.21 19.65
N SER A 204 -2.82 -10.90 20.78
CA SER A 204 -3.97 -11.81 20.93
C SER A 204 -5.33 -11.11 20.97
N GLN A 205 -5.35 -9.80 21.23
CA GLN A 205 -6.57 -9.01 21.40
C GLN A 205 -6.99 -8.26 20.14
N ARG A 206 -6.22 -8.35 19.04
CA ARG A 206 -6.34 -7.46 17.88
C ARG A 206 -6.31 -8.25 16.58
N TRP A 207 -7.00 -7.74 15.57
CA TRP A 207 -6.94 -8.32 14.22
C TRP A 207 -5.65 -7.90 13.53
N ARG A 208 -5.09 -8.77 12.68
CA ARG A 208 -3.88 -8.42 11.95
C ARG A 208 -4.13 -7.31 10.94
N PHE A 209 -5.08 -7.50 10.03
CA PHE A 209 -5.34 -6.56 8.93
C PHE A 209 -6.79 -6.11 8.84
N ILE A 210 -7.74 -7.06 8.77
CA ILE A 210 -9.15 -6.77 8.56
C ILE A 210 -9.90 -7.28 9.79
N PRO A 211 -10.79 -6.47 10.40
CA PRO A 211 -11.63 -6.96 11.48
C PRO A 211 -12.38 -8.22 11.05
N PHE A 212 -12.45 -9.21 11.95
CA PHE A 212 -13.14 -10.49 11.73
C PHE A 212 -12.51 -11.42 10.68
N VAL A 213 -11.32 -11.09 10.16
CA VAL A 213 -10.51 -12.00 9.32
C VAL A 213 -9.18 -12.25 10.06
N LEU A 214 -8.90 -13.53 10.34
CA LEU A 214 -7.72 -14.00 11.08
C LEU A 214 -6.40 -13.73 10.33
#